data_AF-A0A7W8LQ15-F1
#
_entry.id   AF-A0A7W8LQ15-F1
#
_cell.length_a   1.000
_cell.length_b   1.000
_cell.length_c   1.000
_cell.angle_alpha   90.00
_cell.angle_beta   90.00
_cell.angle_gamma   90.00
#
_symmetry.space_group_name_H-M   'P 1'
#
loop_
_entity.id
_entity.type
_entity.pdbx_description
1 polymer ?
#
loop_
_entity_poly.entity_id
_entity_poly.type
_entity_poly.pdbx_seq_one_letter_code
_entity_poly.pdbx_strand_id
1 'polypeptide(L)'
;MDPPEAITAMVKAMEDRRETVVVILAGSLAPMGDLLDSNPGLRSRIGRTVVFPDYAPQMLMQIFSSMCKSYGWTLIPGAKEAVQARIQDLCTTGEAARGNARLVRNVFEAALARQADRLAVHDPQDGELSVLTGEDVGTGQEMPGIRA
;
A
#
# COMPACT_ATOMS: atom_id res chain seq x y z
N MET A 1 -26.32 -21.84 9.57
CA MET A 1 -25.51 -21.29 10.67
C MET A 1 -25.98 -19.87 10.86
N ASP A 2 -26.42 -19.49 12.05
CA ASP A 2 -26.84 -18.12 12.30
C ASP A 2 -25.64 -17.16 12.13
N PRO A 3 -25.85 -15.94 11.60
CA PRO A 3 -24.77 -14.99 11.43
C PRO A 3 -24.15 -14.65 12.80
N PRO A 4 -22.83 -14.34 12.85
CA PRO A 4 -22.16 -13.94 14.08
C PRO A 4 -22.96 -12.85 14.83
N GLU A 5 -23.06 -12.97 16.15
CA GLU A 5 -23.86 -12.08 17.01
C GLU A 5 -23.53 -10.60 16.79
N ALA A 6 -22.25 -10.30 16.52
CA ALA A 6 -21.79 -8.95 16.18
C ALA A 6 -22.43 -8.38 14.90
N ILE A 7 -22.66 -9.20 13.86
CA ILE A 7 -23.32 -8.78 12.63
C ILE A 7 -24.80 -8.47 12.92
N THR A 8 -25.47 -9.32 13.68
CA THR A 8 -26.88 -9.12 14.05
C THR A 8 -27.06 -7.83 14.86
N ALA A 9 -26.19 -7.59 15.85
CA ALA A 9 -26.20 -6.35 16.62
C ALA A 9 -25.94 -5.11 15.75
N MET A 10 -25.01 -5.21 14.79
CA MET A 10 -24.72 -4.13 13.84
C MET A 10 -25.91 -3.84 12.93
N VAL A 11 -26.54 -4.86 12.35
CA VAL A 11 -27.74 -4.70 11.49
C VAL A 11 -28.86 -4.00 12.26
N LYS A 12 -29.10 -4.40 13.51
CA LYS A 12 -30.08 -3.73 14.37
C LYS A 12 -29.72 -2.27 14.64
N ALA A 13 -28.45 -1.98 14.91
CA ALA A 13 -28.00 -0.60 15.11
C ALA A 13 -28.16 0.27 13.84
N MET A 14 -27.93 -0.29 12.66
CA MET A 14 -28.16 0.39 11.37
C MET A 14 -29.62 0.79 11.17
N GLU A 15 -30.57 0.04 11.74
CA GLU A 15 -32.00 0.34 11.70
C GLU A 15 -32.41 1.34 12.79
N ASP A 16 -32.15 0.98 14.05
CA ASP A 16 -32.64 1.71 15.23
C ASP A 16 -32.00 3.11 15.35
N ARG A 17 -30.80 3.30 14.77
CA ARG A 17 -29.99 4.50 14.95
C ARG A 17 -29.58 5.18 13.65
N ARG A 18 -30.36 5.01 12.58
CA ARG A 18 -30.06 5.54 11.23
C ARG A 18 -29.81 7.06 11.14
N GLU A 19 -30.31 7.85 12.10
CA GLU A 19 -30.12 9.30 12.14
C GLU A 19 -28.87 9.74 12.91
N THR A 20 -28.23 8.82 13.65
CA THR A 20 -27.09 9.13 14.54
C THR A 20 -25.86 8.29 14.28
N VAL A 21 -25.96 7.25 13.45
CA VAL A 21 -24.88 6.31 13.15
C VAL A 21 -24.70 6.13 11.65
N VAL A 22 -23.45 6.22 11.20
CA VAL A 22 -23.02 5.80 9.86
C VAL A 22 -22.10 4.60 10.02
N VAL A 23 -22.37 3.53 9.27
CA VAL A 23 -21.55 2.32 9.24
C VAL A 23 -20.78 2.28 7.91
N ILE A 24 -19.46 2.15 7.99
CA ILE A 24 -18.58 1.98 6.83
C ILE A 24 -17.91 0.61 6.96
N LEU A 25 -18.20 -0.28 6.02
CA LEU A 25 -17.50 -1.55 5.88
C LEU A 25 -16.36 -1.38 4.88
N ALA A 26 -15.17 -1.85 5.24
CA ALA A 26 -13.98 -1.77 4.41
C ALA A 26 -13.26 -3.12 4.41
N GLY A 27 -12.87 -3.58 3.22
CA GLY A 27 -12.19 -4.85 3.04
C GLY A 27 -12.04 -5.18 1.56
N SER A 28 -11.38 -6.31 1.29
CA SER A 28 -11.20 -6.82 -0.08
C SER A 28 -12.54 -7.19 -0.71
N LEU A 29 -12.67 -6.94 -2.03
CA LEU A 29 -13.95 -7.03 -2.75
C LEU A 29 -14.61 -8.40 -2.62
N ALA A 30 -13.87 -9.49 -2.84
CA ALA A 30 -14.42 -10.84 -2.78
C ALA A 30 -14.90 -11.24 -1.36
N PRO A 31 -14.07 -11.16 -0.30
CA PRO A 31 -14.53 -11.42 1.07
C PRO A 31 -15.69 -10.52 1.52
N MET A 32 -15.73 -9.26 1.06
CA MET A 32 -16.85 -8.37 1.32
C MET A 32 -18.13 -8.84 0.62
N GLY A 33 -18.03 -9.34 -0.62
CA GLY A 33 -19.14 -9.98 -1.32
C GLY A 33 -19.71 -11.16 -0.52
N ASP A 34 -18.82 -12.08 -0.11
CA ASP A 34 -19.20 -13.26 0.69
C ASP A 34 -19.86 -12.86 2.01
N LEU A 35 -19.33 -11.84 2.70
CA LEU A 35 -19.91 -11.32 3.93
C LEU A 35 -21.32 -10.78 3.70
N LEU A 36 -21.55 -10.04 2.63
CA LEU A 36 -22.87 -9.48 2.32
C LEU A 36 -23.86 -10.57 1.91
N ASP A 37 -23.43 -11.55 1.11
CA ASP A 37 -24.28 -12.65 0.68
C ASP A 37 -24.60 -13.63 1.82
N SER A 38 -23.77 -13.70 2.86
CA SER A 38 -24.04 -14.47 4.07
C SER A 38 -25.20 -13.93 4.91
N ASN A 39 -25.58 -12.65 4.74
CA ASN A 39 -26.64 -12.01 5.52
C ASN A 39 -27.48 -11.04 4.67
N PRO A 40 -28.67 -11.46 4.18
CA PRO A 40 -29.56 -10.59 3.39
C PRO A 40 -29.98 -9.31 4.10
N GLY A 41 -30.06 -9.33 5.44
CA GLY A 41 -30.35 -8.16 6.27
C GLY A 41 -29.24 -7.11 6.13
N LEU A 42 -27.98 -7.54 6.23
CA LEU A 42 -26.82 -6.67 6.01
C LEU A 42 -26.80 -6.12 4.57
N ARG A 43 -26.96 -6.99 3.57
CA ARG A 43 -26.91 -6.60 2.16
C ARG A 43 -27.94 -5.54 1.78
N SER A 44 -29.17 -5.67 2.28
CA SER A 44 -30.26 -4.71 2.00
C SER A 44 -30.07 -3.34 2.65
N ARG A 45 -29.15 -3.19 3.61
CA ARG A 45 -28.87 -1.93 4.32
C ARG A 45 -27.60 -1.22 3.83
N ILE A 46 -26.85 -1.84 2.92
CA ILE A 46 -25.74 -1.17 2.22
C ILE A 46 -26.30 -0.32 1.08
N GLY A 47 -26.49 0.98 1.34
CA GLY A 47 -27.01 1.93 0.35
C GLY A 47 -25.99 2.38 -0.70
N ARG A 48 -24.68 2.23 -0.43
CA ARG A 48 -23.62 2.67 -1.33
C ARG A 48 -22.39 1.77 -1.24
N THR A 49 -21.89 1.36 -2.40
CA THR A 49 -20.60 0.69 -2.55
C THR A 49 -19.65 1.59 -3.31
N VAL A 50 -18.43 1.74 -2.79
CA VAL A 50 -17.33 2.42 -3.48
C VAL A 50 -16.21 1.41 -3.66
N VAL A 51 -15.79 1.20 -4.91
CA VAL A 51 -14.68 0.30 -5.25
C VAL A 51 -13.43 1.13 -5.45
N PHE A 52 -12.38 0.79 -4.72
CA PHE A 52 -11.05 1.39 -4.87
C PHE A 52 -10.20 0.45 -5.74
N PRO A 53 -9.95 0.77 -7.02
CA PRO A 53 -9.10 -0.05 -7.86
C PRO A 53 -7.64 0.05 -7.41
N ASP A 54 -6.86 -0.98 -7.74
CA ASP A 54 -5.41 -0.96 -7.55
C ASP A 54 -4.75 0.12 -8.40
N TYR A 55 -3.63 0.64 -7.94
CA TYR A 55 -2.87 1.64 -8.69
C TYR A 55 -2.16 1.00 -9.89
N ALA A 56 -2.19 1.71 -11.03
CA ALA A 56 -1.35 1.37 -12.17
C ALA A 56 0.15 1.56 -11.82
N PRO A 57 1.08 0.85 -12.50
CA PRO A 57 2.53 0.99 -12.26
C PRO A 57 3.02 2.45 -12.27
N GLN A 58 2.48 3.27 -13.17
CA GLN A 58 2.83 4.69 -13.29
C GLN A 58 2.39 5.50 -12.06
N MET A 59 1.24 5.17 -11.48
CA MET A 59 0.74 5.81 -10.26
C MET A 59 1.57 5.38 -9.04
N LEU A 60 1.98 4.10 -8.96
CA LEU A 60 2.90 3.64 -7.93
C LEU A 60 4.25 4.37 -8.00
N MET A 61 4.77 4.62 -9.21
CA MET A 61 5.98 5.42 -9.41
C MET A 61 5.81 6.89 -8.97
N GLN A 62 4.62 7.47 -9.20
CA GLN A 62 4.30 8.81 -8.70
C GLN A 62 4.28 8.85 -7.18
N ILE A 63 3.75 7.82 -6.52
CA ILE A 63 3.77 7.70 -5.06
C ILE A 63 5.21 7.66 -4.55
N PHE A 64 6.08 6.84 -5.16
CA PHE A 64 7.49 6.76 -4.79
C PHE A 64 8.19 8.13 -4.95
N SER A 65 7.97 8.78 -6.10
CA SER A 65 8.55 10.10 -6.39
C SER A 65 8.05 11.17 -5.42
N SER A 66 6.77 11.09 -5.01
CA SER A 66 6.19 11.97 -4.01
C SER A 66 6.83 11.76 -2.63
N MET A 67 7.12 10.51 -2.25
CA MET A 67 7.84 10.20 -1.01
C MET A 67 9.26 10.77 -1.05
N CYS A 68 9.98 10.58 -2.16
CA CYS A 68 11.31 11.18 -2.32
C CYS A 68 11.25 12.69 -2.11
N LYS A 69 10.32 13.38 -2.80
CA LYS A 69 10.13 14.82 -2.66
C LYS A 69 9.77 15.24 -1.23
N SER A 70 8.87 14.52 -0.54
CA SER A 70 8.45 14.88 0.81
C SER A 70 9.56 14.72 1.85
N TYR A 71 10.47 13.76 1.64
CA TYR A 71 11.58 13.48 2.55
C TYR A 71 12.91 14.11 2.10
N GLY A 72 12.92 14.93 1.04
CA GLY A 72 14.12 15.63 0.56
C GLY A 72 15.10 14.76 -0.24
N TRP A 73 14.67 13.62 -0.75
CA TRP A 73 15.49 12.71 -1.54
C TRP A 73 15.44 13.04 -3.03
N THR A 74 16.60 12.92 -3.67
CA THR A 74 16.77 13.07 -5.12
C THR A 74 17.11 11.73 -5.76
N LEU A 75 16.38 11.36 -6.82
CA LEU A 75 16.73 10.24 -7.68
C LEU A 75 17.70 10.72 -8.76
N ILE A 76 18.92 10.18 -8.79
CA ILE A 76 19.87 10.47 -9.86
C ILE A 76 19.59 9.59 -11.10
N PRO A 77 20.17 9.92 -12.28
CA PRO A 77 19.98 9.11 -13.49
C PRO A 77 20.31 7.62 -13.24
N GLY A 78 19.42 6.72 -13.66
CA GLY A 78 19.50 5.27 -13.41
C GLY A 78 18.66 4.80 -12.22
N ALA A 79 18.49 5.63 -11.19
CA ALA A 79 17.66 5.29 -10.03
C ALA A 79 16.17 5.23 -10.40
N LYS A 80 15.72 6.19 -11.20
CA LYS A 80 14.34 6.27 -11.64
C LYS A 80 13.94 5.04 -12.46
N GLU A 81 14.79 4.64 -13.39
CA GLU A 81 14.60 3.46 -14.25
C GLU A 81 14.58 2.18 -13.41
N ALA A 82 15.46 2.07 -12.42
CA ALA A 82 15.49 0.94 -11.48
C ALA A 82 14.19 0.84 -10.66
N VAL A 83 13.68 1.97 -10.12
CA VAL A 83 12.40 1.98 -9.40
C VAL A 83 11.25 1.58 -10.32
N GLN A 84 11.21 2.10 -11.55
CA GLN A 84 10.17 1.75 -12.52
C GLN A 84 10.18 0.27 -12.86
N ALA A 85 11.36 -0.31 -13.13
CA ALA A 85 11.50 -1.73 -13.38
C ALA A 85 11.04 -2.55 -12.17
N ARG A 86 11.46 -2.16 -10.96
CA ARG A 86 11.07 -2.85 -9.72
C ARG A 86 9.56 -2.85 -9.49
N ILE A 87 8.91 -1.69 -9.70
CA ILE A 87 7.45 -1.59 -9.59
C ILE A 87 6.77 -2.45 -10.65
N GLN A 88 7.28 -2.46 -11.89
CA GLN A 88 6.73 -3.26 -12.97
C GLN A 88 6.80 -4.76 -12.65
N ASP A 89 7.92 -5.23 -12.10
CA ASP A 89 8.08 -6.62 -11.65
C ASP A 89 7.06 -6.97 -10.57
N LEU A 90 6.93 -6.12 -9.54
CA LEU A 90 5.97 -6.32 -8.44
C LEU A 90 4.51 -6.30 -8.88
N CYS A 91 4.17 -5.52 -9.91
CA CYS A 91 2.86 -5.56 -10.54
C CYS A 91 2.65 -6.87 -11.31
N THR A 92 3.68 -7.36 -11.99
CA THR A 92 3.63 -8.57 -12.81
C THR A 92 3.49 -9.83 -11.95
N THR A 93 4.12 -9.87 -10.76
CA THR A 93 3.98 -10.98 -9.80
C THR A 93 2.68 -10.92 -8.99
N GLY A 94 1.88 -9.84 -9.13
CA GLY A 94 0.65 -9.62 -8.37
C GLY A 94 0.86 -9.16 -6.92
N GLU A 95 2.11 -8.91 -6.50
CA GLU A 95 2.42 -8.41 -5.17
C GLU A 95 1.93 -6.98 -4.95
N ALA A 96 1.93 -6.16 -6.00
CA ALA A 96 1.40 -4.79 -5.96
C ALA A 96 -0.06 -4.74 -5.49
N ALA A 97 -0.90 -5.66 -5.95
CA ALA A 97 -2.32 -5.72 -5.57
C ALA A 97 -2.54 -6.07 -4.08
N ARG A 98 -1.52 -6.59 -3.38
CA ARG A 98 -1.61 -6.93 -1.95
C ARG A 98 -1.34 -5.75 -1.02
N GLY A 99 -0.73 -4.67 -1.52
CA GLY A 99 -0.25 -3.57 -0.66
C GLY A 99 -0.30 -2.18 -1.26
N ASN A 100 -0.38 -2.02 -2.59
CA ASN A 100 -0.45 -0.73 -3.28
C ASN A 100 0.61 0.26 -2.74
N ALA A 101 0.17 1.43 -2.25
CA ALA A 101 1.05 2.46 -1.70
C ALA A 101 1.91 1.95 -0.51
N ARG A 102 1.44 0.96 0.27
CA ARG A 102 2.23 0.33 1.33
C ARG A 102 3.44 -0.40 0.76
N LEU A 103 3.26 -1.11 -0.36
CA LEU A 103 4.37 -1.78 -1.03
C LEU A 103 5.42 -0.77 -1.51
N VAL A 104 4.97 0.34 -2.11
CA VAL A 104 5.87 1.42 -2.55
C VAL A 104 6.65 2.03 -1.40
N ARG A 105 6.01 2.22 -0.24
CA ARG A 105 6.69 2.66 0.98
C ARG A 105 7.80 1.69 1.39
N ASN A 106 7.51 0.38 1.41
CA ASN A 106 8.52 -0.61 1.76
C ASN A 106 9.69 -0.62 0.77
N VAL A 107 9.44 -0.42 -0.53
CA VAL A 107 10.51 -0.28 -1.53
C VAL A 107 11.33 0.98 -1.26
N PHE A 108 10.70 2.10 -0.90
CA PHE A 108 11.38 3.33 -0.54
C PHE A 108 12.26 3.16 0.70
N GLU A 109 11.71 2.62 1.79
CA GLU A 109 12.45 2.35 3.03
C GLU A 109 13.62 1.38 2.82
N ALA A 110 13.42 0.35 1.99
CA ALA A 110 14.50 -0.55 1.58
C ALA A 110 15.60 0.18 0.82
N ALA A 111 15.25 1.13 -0.05
CA ALA A 111 16.23 1.93 -0.77
C ALA A 111 17.03 2.84 0.17
N LEU A 112 16.38 3.43 1.18
CA LEU A 112 17.09 4.23 2.19
C LEU A 112 18.09 3.37 2.98
N ALA A 113 17.69 2.16 3.36
CA ALA A 113 18.58 1.24 4.09
C ALA A 113 19.82 0.88 3.26
N ARG A 114 19.64 0.52 1.99
CA ARG A 114 20.77 0.19 1.10
C ARG A 114 21.67 1.39 0.82
N GLN A 115 21.10 2.59 0.73
CA GLN A 115 21.89 3.82 0.61
C GLN A 115 22.76 4.04 1.85
N ALA A 116 22.20 3.85 3.05
CA ALA A 116 22.96 3.96 4.29
C ALA A 116 24.11 2.95 4.34
N ASP A 117 23.83 1.69 3.97
CA ASP A 117 24.87 0.64 3.89
C ASP A 117 25.97 0.98 2.88
N ARG A 118 25.60 1.53 1.71
CA ARG A 118 26.58 1.99 0.72
C ARG A 118 27.43 3.15 1.25
N LEU A 119 26.84 4.14 1.91
CA LEU A 119 27.60 5.29 2.40
C LEU A 119 28.45 4.95 3.63
N ALA A 120 28.12 3.89 4.37
CA ALA A 120 28.87 3.48 5.54
C ALA A 120 30.31 3.00 5.24
N VAL A 121 30.65 2.72 3.97
CA VAL A 121 32.00 2.25 3.60
C VAL A 121 32.98 3.37 3.28
N HIS A 122 32.54 4.63 3.27
CA HIS A 122 33.40 5.80 3.04
C HIS A 122 32.92 7.01 3.86
N ASP A 123 33.63 8.14 3.77
CA ASP A 123 33.18 9.41 4.33
C ASP A 123 32.33 10.15 3.27
N PRO A 124 31.00 10.15 3.39
CA PRO A 124 30.12 10.68 2.35
C PRO A 124 30.18 12.20 2.30
N GLN A 125 30.16 12.76 1.09
CA GLN A 125 30.03 14.21 0.93
C GLN A 125 28.59 14.66 1.24
N ASP A 126 28.42 15.93 1.63
CA ASP A 126 27.10 16.52 2.01
C ASP A 126 26.00 16.29 0.96
N GLY A 127 26.35 16.15 -0.32
CA GLY A 127 25.41 15.91 -1.42
C GLY A 127 24.98 14.45 -1.61
N GLU A 128 25.65 13.48 -0.99
CA GLU A 128 25.37 12.04 -1.14
C GLU A 128 24.27 11.56 -0.18
N LEU A 129 24.13 12.22 0.98
CA LEU A 129 23.23 11.83 2.06
C LEU A 129 21.75 11.88 1.67
N SER A 130 21.40 12.63 0.63
CA SER A 130 20.02 12.80 0.14
C SER A 130 19.82 12.29 -1.28
N VAL A 131 20.71 11.42 -1.76
CA VAL A 131 20.67 10.88 -3.14
C VAL A 131 20.45 9.38 -3.13
N LEU A 132 19.48 8.93 -3.93
CA LEU A 132 19.28 7.52 -4.25
C LEU A 132 19.78 7.23 -5.67
N THR A 133 20.57 6.17 -5.79
CA THR A 133 21.10 5.63 -7.05
C THR A 133 20.34 4.35 -7.45
N GLY A 134 20.62 3.82 -8.65
CA GLY A 134 20.03 2.55 -9.09
C GLY A 134 20.35 1.36 -8.19
N GLU A 135 21.53 1.36 -7.55
CA GLU A 135 21.98 0.28 -6.66
C GLU A 135 21.13 0.22 -5.37
N ASP A 136 20.63 1.37 -4.90
CA ASP A 136 19.85 1.46 -3.66
C ASP A 136 18.49 0.78 -3.79
N VAL A 137 17.89 0.81 -4.97
CA VAL A 137 16.55 0.25 -5.22
C VAL A 137 16.54 -1.27 -5.00
N GLY A 138 17.66 -1.93 -5.29
CA GLY A 138 17.83 -3.39 -5.21
C GLY A 138 17.10 -4.16 -6.30
N THR A 139 17.50 -5.42 -6.48
CA THR A 139 16.87 -6.38 -7.39
C THR A 139 16.32 -7.55 -6.58
N GLY A 140 15.14 -8.10 -6.94
CA GLY A 140 14.57 -9.28 -6.28
C GLY A 140 13.87 -9.05 -4.93
N GLN A 141 13.38 -10.15 -4.31
CA GLN A 141 12.51 -10.22 -3.12
C GLN A 141 13.15 -9.76 -1.79
N GLU A 142 14.40 -9.31 -1.80
CA GLU A 142 15.11 -8.89 -0.57
C GLU A 142 14.57 -7.55 -0.09
N MET A 143 13.46 -7.57 0.64
CA MET A 143 13.11 -6.49 1.53
C MET A 143 13.98 -6.65 2.78
N PRO A 144 14.87 -5.69 3.11
CA PRO A 144 15.52 -5.69 4.42
C PRO A 144 14.41 -5.78 5.47
N GLY A 145 14.59 -6.66 6.45
CA GLY A 145 13.55 -7.04 7.40
C GLY A 145 13.06 -5.82 8.18
N ILE A 146 12.02 -5.16 7.68
CA ILE A 146 11.25 -4.16 8.42
C ILE A 146 10.49 -4.97 9.46
N ARG A 147 11.00 -4.98 10.69
CA ARG A 147 10.26 -5.50 11.84
C ARG A 147 9.00 -4.66 11.99
N ALA A 148 7.85 -5.31 11.85
CA ALA A 148 6.52 -4.77 12.13
C ALA A 148 6.38 -4.37 13.61
#